data_AF-A0A1B6MBM3-F1
#
_entry.id   AF-A0A1B6MBM3-F1
#
_cell.length_a   1.000
_cell.length_b   1.000
_cell.length_c   1.000
_cell.angle_alpha   90.00
_cell.angle_beta   90.00
_cell.angle_gamma   90.00
#
_symmetry.space_group_name_H-M   'P 1'
#
loop_
_entity.id
_entity.type
_entity.pdbx_description
1 polymer ?
#
loop_
_entity_poly.entity_id
_entity_poly.type
_entity_poly.pdbx_seq_one_letter_code
_entity_poly.pdbx_strand_id
1 'polypeptide(L)'
;LVQYDELDALFTQFVLNSNLGDTPKWISGFQASMDCWPGLSLSNTLDTEARKKILQNDISLLQFRSYLFSRQCSMLLSTCKPWEIAQRCQPFLQNCINELRILEVDSTAGAVACWVFLCCLEVLDTCARFNDTSQVEAYSLYTATLWAYARDKLGELGELCGLMPGCETTSDHLHTVVLLSAGIGDTPATIAATRLRQALSSKDAFKKQYLELSELAISTFKHIGRVRCAHEIGRNLSGFYRRLGDLTSASVFLRNTLHSYDEDGWLSLAAQTRIQLATCYRDLKDCKRYCKTCAAIASTPHLDLSTRMIYFEEMRRLLEEHKSEPPWTCRLGDGFSMDSVEVKVLETEDSVE
;
A
#
# COMPACT_ATOMS: atom_id res chain seq x y z
N LEU A 1 -19.67 -25.31 -2.23
CA LEU A 1 -18.95 -24.15 -2.80
C LEU A 1 -19.78 -23.50 -3.89
N VAL A 2 -20.06 -24.18 -5.00
CA VAL A 2 -20.83 -23.66 -6.16
C VAL A 2 -22.09 -22.89 -5.77
N GLN A 3 -22.94 -23.42 -4.88
CA GLN A 3 -24.16 -22.73 -4.44
C GLN A 3 -23.91 -21.34 -3.81
N TYR A 4 -22.83 -21.19 -3.03
CA TYR A 4 -22.48 -19.90 -2.44
C TYR A 4 -21.83 -18.96 -3.47
N ASP A 5 -21.12 -19.52 -4.45
CA ASP A 5 -20.58 -18.73 -5.57
C ASP A 5 -21.72 -18.18 -6.45
N GLU A 6 -22.74 -19.00 -6.73
CA GLU A 6 -23.95 -18.60 -7.46
C GLU A 6 -24.75 -17.54 -6.71
N LEU A 7 -24.98 -17.72 -5.39
CA LEU A 7 -25.67 -16.72 -4.57
C LEU A 7 -24.93 -15.38 -4.54
N ASP A 8 -23.61 -15.41 -4.40
CA ASP A 8 -22.77 -14.21 -4.36
C ASP A 8 -22.77 -13.47 -5.71
N ALA A 9 -22.70 -14.21 -6.82
CA ALA A 9 -22.79 -13.66 -8.17
C ALA A 9 -24.18 -13.09 -8.48
N LEU A 10 -25.25 -13.80 -8.11
CA LEU A 10 -26.63 -13.34 -8.29
C LEU A 10 -26.86 -12.04 -7.52
N PHE A 11 -26.43 -11.97 -6.26
CA PHE A 11 -26.57 -10.75 -5.47
C PHE A 11 -25.81 -9.57 -6.11
N THR A 12 -24.57 -9.80 -6.56
CA THR A 12 -23.77 -8.78 -7.26
C THR A 12 -24.53 -8.26 -8.49
N GLN A 13 -25.09 -9.15 -9.29
CA GLN A 13 -25.86 -8.79 -10.48
C GLN A 13 -27.09 -7.95 -10.14
N PHE A 14 -27.80 -8.28 -9.06
CA PHE A 14 -28.94 -7.49 -8.59
C PHE A 14 -28.54 -6.07 -8.18
N VAL A 15 -27.42 -5.90 -7.47
CA VAL A 15 -26.91 -4.58 -7.10
C VAL A 15 -26.50 -3.79 -8.34
N LEU A 16 -25.74 -4.39 -9.26
CA LEU A 16 -25.33 -3.74 -10.51
C LEU A 16 -26.54 -3.27 -11.34
N ASN A 17 -27.57 -4.11 -11.45
CA ASN A 17 -28.79 -3.80 -12.19
C ASN A 17 -29.64 -2.71 -11.53
N SER A 18 -29.59 -2.58 -10.19
CA SER A 18 -30.31 -1.51 -9.48
C SER A 18 -29.83 -0.10 -9.86
N ASN A 19 -28.60 0.03 -10.36
CA ASN A 19 -28.07 1.31 -10.86
C ASN A 19 -28.59 1.69 -12.26
N LEU A 20 -29.23 0.75 -12.97
CA LEU A 20 -29.65 0.91 -14.38
C LEU A 20 -31.18 0.94 -14.54
N GLY A 21 -31.95 0.78 -13.47
CA GLY A 21 -33.41 0.70 -13.51
C GLY A 21 -34.04 0.79 -12.11
N ASP A 22 -35.29 0.31 -11.97
CA ASP A 22 -35.98 0.33 -10.68
C ASP A 22 -35.30 -0.59 -9.66
N THR A 23 -34.81 -0.01 -8.56
CA THR A 23 -34.23 -0.76 -7.44
C THR A 23 -35.29 -1.67 -6.81
N PRO A 24 -35.09 -2.99 -6.81
CA PRO A 24 -35.98 -3.91 -6.12
C PRO A 24 -36.14 -3.52 -4.64
N LYS A 25 -37.37 -3.50 -4.13
CA LYS A 25 -37.68 -3.08 -2.74
C LYS A 25 -36.95 -3.87 -1.65
N TRP A 26 -36.47 -5.08 -1.95
CA TRP A 26 -35.69 -5.86 -1.00
C TRP A 26 -34.23 -5.38 -0.94
N ILE A 27 -33.68 -4.82 -2.02
CA ILE A 27 -32.33 -4.26 -2.07
C ILE A 27 -32.24 -2.97 -1.26
N SER A 28 -33.31 -2.17 -1.23
CA SER A 28 -33.32 -0.92 -0.45
C SER A 28 -33.11 -1.14 1.05
N GLY A 29 -33.33 -2.36 1.56
CA GLY A 29 -32.98 -2.72 2.94
C GLY A 29 -31.48 -2.61 3.24
N PHE A 30 -30.61 -2.68 2.22
CA PHE A 30 -29.16 -2.55 2.36
C PHE A 30 -28.65 -1.10 2.29
N GLN A 31 -29.54 -0.12 2.03
CA GLN A 31 -29.19 1.30 1.93
C GLN A 31 -29.16 2.02 3.30
N ALA A 32 -29.43 1.29 4.39
CA ALA A 32 -29.35 1.85 5.74
C ALA A 32 -27.91 2.27 6.10
N SER A 33 -27.79 3.33 6.90
CA SER A 33 -26.50 3.82 7.42
C SER A 33 -25.71 2.70 8.09
N MET A 34 -24.40 2.68 7.86
CA MET A 34 -23.50 1.74 8.50
C MET A 34 -23.07 2.21 9.90
N ASP A 35 -23.75 1.69 10.92
CA ASP A 35 -23.42 1.96 12.32
C ASP A 35 -22.40 0.98 12.92
N CYS A 36 -22.21 -0.18 12.27
CA CYS A 36 -21.20 -1.17 12.66
C CYS A 36 -20.61 -1.90 11.44
N TRP A 37 -19.38 -2.36 11.58
CA TRP A 37 -18.61 -3.05 10.53
C TRP A 37 -17.77 -4.18 11.15
N PRO A 38 -18.41 -5.21 11.75
CA PRO A 38 -17.67 -6.36 12.23
C PRO A 38 -16.87 -6.98 11.09
N GLY A 39 -15.62 -7.31 11.39
CA GLY A 39 -14.74 -7.96 10.43
C GLY A 39 -15.23 -9.35 10.03
N LEU A 40 -14.69 -9.88 8.93
CA LEU A 40 -14.82 -11.29 8.60
C LEU A 40 -14.33 -12.16 9.76
N SER A 41 -15.05 -13.23 10.06
CA SER A 41 -14.62 -14.27 11.00
C SER A 41 -14.66 -15.62 10.30
N LEU A 42 -13.51 -16.30 10.23
CA LEU A 42 -13.36 -17.62 9.60
C LEU A 42 -13.21 -18.74 10.64
N SER A 43 -13.05 -18.37 11.91
CA SER A 43 -12.99 -19.30 13.03
C SER A 43 -14.36 -19.90 13.40
N ASN A 44 -15.45 -19.19 13.13
CA ASN A 44 -16.79 -19.64 13.46
C ASN A 44 -17.36 -20.52 12.34
N THR A 45 -17.64 -21.79 12.65
CA THR A 45 -18.13 -22.75 11.64
C THR A 45 -19.50 -22.38 11.10
N LEU A 46 -20.35 -21.70 11.86
CA LEU A 46 -21.67 -21.22 11.45
C LEU A 46 -22.06 -19.98 12.28
N ASP A 47 -22.11 -18.81 11.66
CA ASP A 47 -22.62 -17.59 12.30
C ASP A 47 -24.16 -17.62 12.37
N THR A 48 -24.68 -18.06 13.51
CA THR A 48 -26.11 -18.17 13.78
C THR A 48 -26.79 -16.81 13.93
N GLU A 49 -26.08 -15.80 14.42
CA GLU A 49 -26.62 -14.46 14.60
C GLU A 49 -26.77 -13.75 13.26
N ALA A 50 -25.76 -13.83 12.39
CA ALA A 50 -25.88 -13.34 11.02
C ALA A 50 -27.04 -14.02 10.28
N ARG A 51 -27.21 -15.35 10.44
CA ARG A 51 -28.34 -16.07 9.82
C ARG A 51 -29.70 -15.58 10.34
N LYS A 52 -29.82 -15.30 11.63
CA LYS A 52 -31.04 -14.75 12.22
C LYS A 52 -31.35 -13.37 11.64
N LYS A 53 -30.37 -12.49 11.53
CA LYS A 53 -30.51 -11.16 10.90
C LYS A 53 -30.89 -11.24 9.42
N ILE A 54 -30.33 -12.20 8.67
CA ILE A 54 -30.72 -12.47 7.28
C ILE A 54 -32.21 -12.83 7.19
N LEU A 55 -32.68 -13.74 8.06
CA LEU A 55 -34.09 -14.15 8.09
C LEU A 55 -35.03 -13.02 8.49
N GLN A 56 -34.55 -12.08 9.32
CA GLN A 56 -35.30 -10.92 9.79
C GLN A 56 -35.20 -9.72 8.83
N ASN A 57 -34.39 -9.81 7.78
CA ASN A 57 -34.09 -8.71 6.86
C ASN A 57 -33.52 -7.46 7.56
N ASP A 58 -32.66 -7.68 8.57
CA ASP A 58 -32.06 -6.66 9.44
C ASP A 58 -30.52 -6.74 9.43
N ILE A 59 -29.96 -7.17 8.30
CA ILE A 59 -28.51 -7.34 8.13
C ILE A 59 -27.95 -6.23 7.23
N SER A 60 -26.81 -5.65 7.61
CA SER A 60 -26.13 -4.67 6.75
C SER A 60 -25.49 -5.33 5.54
N LEU A 61 -25.21 -4.54 4.49
CA LEU A 61 -24.58 -5.05 3.26
C LEU A 61 -23.28 -5.80 3.56
N LEU A 62 -22.39 -5.19 4.35
CA LEU A 62 -21.10 -5.78 4.68
C LEU A 62 -21.23 -7.03 5.55
N GLN A 63 -22.18 -7.07 6.49
CA GLN A 63 -22.42 -8.27 7.29
C GLN A 63 -22.94 -9.43 6.41
N PHE A 64 -23.86 -9.15 5.49
CA PHE A 64 -24.37 -10.14 4.55
C PHE A 64 -23.26 -10.67 3.63
N ARG A 65 -22.45 -9.78 3.08
CA ARG A 65 -21.30 -10.13 2.24
C ARG A 65 -20.23 -10.93 2.99
N SER A 66 -19.86 -10.49 4.19
CA SER A 66 -18.96 -11.24 5.08
C SER A 66 -19.51 -12.63 5.39
N TYR A 67 -20.82 -12.77 5.59
CA TYR A 67 -21.46 -14.06 5.82
C TYR A 67 -21.28 -14.98 4.62
N LEU A 68 -21.68 -14.56 3.41
CA LEU A 68 -21.54 -15.39 2.20
C LEU A 68 -20.09 -15.80 1.95
N PHE A 69 -19.15 -14.86 2.07
CA PHE A 69 -17.73 -15.13 1.88
C PHE A 69 -17.19 -16.10 2.95
N SER A 70 -17.57 -15.95 4.22
CA SER A 70 -17.15 -16.90 5.27
C SER A 70 -17.62 -18.34 5.00
N ARG A 71 -18.80 -18.52 4.39
CA ARG A 71 -19.30 -19.84 3.96
C ARG A 71 -18.48 -20.41 2.80
N GLN A 72 -18.10 -19.59 1.81
CA GLN A 72 -17.19 -20.00 0.74
C GLN A 72 -15.83 -20.42 1.32
N CYS A 73 -15.25 -19.61 2.22
CA CYS A 73 -14.01 -19.90 2.91
C CYS A 73 -14.07 -21.20 3.70
N SER A 74 -15.15 -21.43 4.47
CA SER A 74 -15.33 -22.68 5.25
C SER A 74 -15.30 -23.92 4.36
N MET A 75 -15.90 -23.84 3.17
CA MET A 75 -15.87 -24.92 2.18
C MET A 75 -14.47 -25.10 1.59
N LEU A 76 -13.76 -24.02 1.27
CA LEU A 76 -12.38 -24.06 0.75
C LEU A 76 -11.40 -24.66 1.76
N LEU A 77 -11.52 -24.27 3.03
CA LEU A 77 -10.75 -24.86 4.14
C LEU A 77 -11.02 -26.36 4.29
N SER A 78 -12.29 -26.78 4.16
CA SER A 78 -12.66 -28.20 4.20
C SER A 78 -12.09 -29.00 3.02
N THR A 79 -11.75 -28.33 1.92
CA THR A 79 -11.08 -28.92 0.75
C THR A 79 -9.55 -28.71 0.74
N CYS A 80 -8.96 -28.21 1.84
CA CYS A 80 -7.52 -27.93 1.98
C CYS A 80 -6.97 -26.95 0.93
N LYS A 81 -7.73 -25.91 0.57
CA LYS A 81 -7.31 -24.85 -0.37
C LYS A 81 -7.30 -23.46 0.26
N PRO A 82 -6.48 -23.23 1.31
CA PRO A 82 -6.43 -21.94 2.00
C PRO A 82 -5.91 -20.80 1.10
N TRP A 83 -5.04 -21.09 0.12
CA TRP A 83 -4.51 -20.08 -0.80
C TRP A 83 -5.59 -19.49 -1.72
N GLU A 84 -6.63 -20.28 -2.04
CA GLU A 84 -7.74 -19.82 -2.90
C GLU A 84 -8.60 -18.77 -2.16
N ILE A 85 -8.63 -18.84 -0.82
CA ILE A 85 -9.27 -17.81 0.01
C ILE A 85 -8.53 -16.48 -0.15
N ALA A 86 -7.19 -16.50 -0.07
CA ALA A 86 -6.37 -15.31 -0.29
C ALA A 86 -6.56 -14.75 -1.70
N GLN A 87 -6.61 -15.61 -2.72
CA GLN A 87 -6.86 -15.23 -4.11
C GLN A 87 -8.22 -14.53 -4.28
N ARG A 88 -9.28 -15.06 -3.65
CA ARG A 88 -10.65 -14.54 -3.76
C ARG A 88 -10.90 -13.30 -2.90
N CYS A 89 -10.12 -13.10 -1.85
CA CYS A 89 -10.33 -12.02 -0.88
C CYS A 89 -10.24 -10.62 -1.50
N GLN A 90 -9.21 -10.33 -2.31
CA GLN A 90 -9.06 -8.99 -2.87
C GLN A 90 -10.22 -8.59 -3.82
N PRO A 91 -10.62 -9.42 -4.82
CA PRO A 91 -11.80 -9.13 -5.63
C PRO A 91 -13.09 -8.99 -4.81
N PHE A 92 -13.28 -9.86 -3.80
CA PHE A 92 -14.43 -9.77 -2.88
C PHE A 92 -14.51 -8.39 -2.20
N LEU A 93 -13.40 -7.91 -1.63
CA LEU A 93 -13.36 -6.62 -0.94
C LEU A 93 -13.63 -5.46 -1.91
N GLN A 94 -13.07 -5.50 -3.12
CA GLN A 94 -13.30 -4.46 -4.13
C GLN A 94 -14.75 -4.43 -4.60
N ASN A 95 -15.38 -5.59 -4.79
CA ASN A 95 -16.79 -5.69 -5.16
C ASN A 95 -17.69 -5.10 -4.08
N CYS A 96 -17.47 -5.44 -2.81
CA CYS A 96 -18.24 -4.89 -1.69
C CYS A 96 -18.12 -3.35 -1.61
N ILE A 97 -16.92 -2.80 -1.81
CA ILE A 97 -16.72 -1.34 -1.84
C ILE A 97 -17.48 -0.71 -3.00
N ASN A 98 -17.49 -1.35 -4.18
CA ASN A 98 -18.23 -0.85 -5.33
C ASN A 98 -19.75 -0.91 -5.09
N GLU A 99 -20.24 -1.95 -4.44
CA GLU A 99 -21.66 -2.10 -4.11
C GLU A 99 -22.14 -1.09 -3.07
N LEU A 100 -21.32 -0.81 -2.05
CA LEU A 100 -21.59 0.29 -1.11
C LEU A 100 -21.78 1.62 -1.86
N ARG A 101 -20.94 1.87 -2.88
CA ARG A 101 -21.04 3.08 -3.71
C ARG A 101 -22.29 3.08 -4.58
N ILE A 102 -22.61 1.97 -5.23
CA ILE A 102 -23.79 1.84 -6.09
C ILE A 102 -25.08 2.03 -5.30
N LEU A 103 -25.13 1.45 -4.10
CA LEU A 103 -26.30 1.54 -3.22
C LEU A 103 -26.34 2.85 -2.42
N GLU A 104 -25.34 3.72 -2.58
CA GLU A 104 -25.19 4.99 -1.86
C GLU A 104 -25.29 4.85 -0.35
N VAL A 105 -24.68 3.80 0.20
CA VAL A 105 -24.72 3.50 1.63
C VAL A 105 -23.88 4.52 2.39
N ASP A 106 -24.52 5.30 3.26
CA ASP A 106 -23.81 6.24 4.12
C ASP A 106 -22.94 5.49 5.14
N SER A 107 -21.71 5.95 5.31
CA SER A 107 -20.75 5.30 6.21
C SER A 107 -19.83 6.32 6.85
N THR A 108 -19.53 6.09 8.14
CA THR A 108 -18.58 6.92 8.88
C THR A 108 -17.22 6.88 8.17
N ALA A 109 -16.55 8.02 8.05
CA ALA A 109 -15.22 8.10 7.47
C ALA A 109 -14.27 7.09 8.16
N GLY A 110 -13.60 6.24 7.38
CA GLY A 110 -12.74 5.18 7.88
C GLY A 110 -13.43 3.84 8.18
N ALA A 111 -14.76 3.76 8.26
CA ALA A 111 -15.49 2.51 8.53
C ALA A 111 -15.15 1.40 7.50
N VAL A 112 -15.20 1.74 6.22
CA VAL A 112 -14.86 0.81 5.13
C VAL A 112 -13.38 0.41 5.20
N ALA A 113 -12.48 1.33 5.54
CA ALA A 113 -11.05 1.03 5.70
C ALA A 113 -10.80 0.07 6.87
N CYS A 114 -11.50 0.25 8.00
CA CYS A 114 -11.50 -0.68 9.13
C CYS A 114 -11.98 -2.07 8.67
N TRP A 115 -13.13 -2.16 8.02
CA TRP A 115 -13.68 -3.44 7.56
C TRP A 115 -12.71 -4.18 6.63
N VAL A 116 -12.18 -3.50 5.61
CA VAL A 116 -11.19 -4.07 4.69
C VAL A 116 -9.95 -4.57 5.44
N PHE A 117 -9.42 -3.77 6.37
CA PHE A 117 -8.27 -4.16 7.18
C PHE A 117 -8.54 -5.44 7.97
N LEU A 118 -9.71 -5.52 8.62
CA LEU A 118 -10.11 -6.68 9.41
C LEU A 118 -10.21 -7.94 8.54
N CYS A 119 -10.84 -7.86 7.38
CA CYS A 119 -10.97 -8.97 6.45
C CYS A 119 -9.61 -9.45 5.92
N CYS A 120 -8.71 -8.52 5.55
CA CYS A 120 -7.36 -8.87 5.12
C CYS A 120 -6.61 -9.64 6.21
N LEU A 121 -6.62 -9.14 7.46
CA LEU A 121 -5.91 -9.82 8.56
C LEU A 121 -6.52 -11.17 8.94
N GLU A 122 -7.85 -11.31 8.93
CA GLU A 122 -8.49 -12.60 9.21
C GLU A 122 -8.09 -13.65 8.16
N VAL A 123 -8.07 -13.27 6.87
CA VAL A 123 -7.65 -14.18 5.79
C VAL A 123 -6.16 -14.50 5.92
N LEU A 124 -5.30 -13.52 6.16
CA LEU A 124 -3.86 -13.73 6.33
C LEU A 124 -3.56 -14.66 7.50
N ASP A 125 -4.18 -14.43 8.66
CA ASP A 125 -4.02 -15.29 9.85
C ASP A 125 -4.55 -16.70 9.60
N THR A 126 -5.70 -16.82 8.93
CA THR A 126 -6.26 -18.11 8.56
C THR A 126 -5.30 -18.87 7.64
N CYS A 127 -4.85 -18.25 6.55
CA CYS A 127 -3.96 -18.91 5.60
C CYS A 127 -2.62 -19.31 6.27
N ALA A 128 -2.09 -18.51 7.20
CA ALA A 128 -0.86 -18.83 7.93
C ALA A 128 -0.95 -20.12 8.76
N ARG A 129 -2.15 -20.46 9.28
CA ARG A 129 -2.39 -21.70 10.04
C ARG A 129 -2.40 -22.96 9.18
N PHE A 130 -2.55 -22.83 7.86
CA PHE A 130 -2.60 -23.94 6.91
C PHE A 130 -1.40 -23.95 5.94
N ASN A 131 -0.29 -23.31 6.32
CA ASN A 131 0.90 -23.19 5.49
C ASN A 131 1.72 -24.50 5.48
N ASP A 132 1.23 -25.50 4.75
CA ASP A 132 2.04 -26.67 4.38
C ASP A 132 3.13 -26.26 3.39
N THR A 133 4.32 -26.83 3.55
CA THR A 133 5.50 -26.63 2.69
C THR A 133 5.20 -26.82 1.19
N SER A 134 4.19 -27.65 0.84
CA SER A 134 3.75 -27.89 -0.53
C SER A 134 3.02 -26.71 -1.20
N GLN A 135 2.50 -25.74 -0.42
CA GLN A 135 1.65 -24.64 -0.90
C GLN A 135 2.26 -23.24 -0.71
N VAL A 136 3.52 -23.16 -0.29
CA VAL A 136 4.19 -21.90 0.09
C VAL A 136 4.24 -20.89 -1.05
N GLU A 137 4.46 -21.35 -2.29
CA GLU A 137 4.50 -20.46 -3.47
C GLU A 137 3.15 -19.81 -3.75
N ALA A 138 2.07 -20.60 -3.79
CA ALA A 138 0.70 -20.10 -4.00
C ALA A 138 0.25 -19.20 -2.84
N TYR A 139 0.56 -19.60 -1.60
CA TYR A 139 0.33 -18.78 -0.42
C TYR A 139 1.01 -17.42 -0.53
N SER A 140 2.32 -17.40 -0.85
CA SER A 140 3.09 -16.16 -0.96
C SER A 140 2.56 -15.27 -2.09
N LEU A 141 2.16 -15.88 -3.22
CA LEU A 141 1.62 -15.16 -4.38
C LEU A 141 0.36 -14.37 -4.03
N TYR A 142 -0.60 -15.02 -3.34
CA TYR A 142 -1.91 -14.42 -3.08
C TYR A 142 -1.99 -13.61 -1.78
N THR A 143 -1.08 -13.82 -0.84
CA THR A 143 -1.03 -13.02 0.40
C THR A 143 -0.27 -11.71 0.25
N ALA A 144 0.63 -11.58 -0.73
CA ALA A 144 1.43 -10.36 -0.94
C ALA A 144 0.56 -9.10 -1.12
N THR A 145 -0.49 -9.19 -1.94
CA THR A 145 -1.41 -8.07 -2.17
C THR A 145 -2.30 -7.78 -0.97
N LEU A 146 -2.66 -8.80 -0.18
CA LEU A 146 -3.43 -8.61 1.06
C LEU A 146 -2.61 -7.89 2.14
N TRP A 147 -1.31 -8.22 2.29
CA TRP A 147 -0.41 -7.48 3.18
C TRP A 147 -0.31 -6.00 2.77
N ALA A 148 -0.13 -5.74 1.48
CA ALA A 148 -0.10 -4.39 0.95
C ALA A 148 -1.42 -3.66 1.20
N TYR A 149 -2.55 -4.31 0.94
CA TYR A 149 -3.86 -3.69 1.10
C TYR A 149 -4.21 -3.38 2.56
N ALA A 150 -3.89 -4.30 3.48
CA ALA A 150 -4.00 -4.05 4.91
C ALA A 150 -3.11 -2.88 5.35
N ARG A 151 -1.87 -2.80 4.84
CA ARG A 151 -0.98 -1.67 5.13
C ARG A 151 -1.55 -0.36 4.62
N ASP A 152 -2.06 -0.31 3.39
CA ASP A 152 -2.60 0.90 2.79
C ASP A 152 -3.83 1.39 3.56
N LYS A 153 -4.72 0.49 3.96
CA LYS A 153 -5.88 0.83 4.81
C LYS A 153 -5.49 1.25 6.21
N LEU A 154 -4.47 0.64 6.80
CA LEU A 154 -3.94 1.13 8.06
C LEU A 154 -3.36 2.54 7.89
N GLY A 155 -2.62 2.81 6.81
CA GLY A 155 -2.12 4.15 6.49
C GLY A 155 -3.23 5.19 6.36
N GLU A 156 -4.29 4.88 5.62
CA GLU A 156 -5.48 5.74 5.48
C GLU A 156 -6.11 6.08 6.84
N LEU A 157 -6.29 5.06 7.70
CA LEU A 157 -6.78 5.23 9.07
C LEU A 157 -5.80 6.04 9.93
N GLY A 158 -4.49 5.88 9.72
CA GLY A 158 -3.46 6.63 10.43
C GLY A 158 -3.48 8.11 10.12
N GLU A 159 -3.70 8.51 8.86
CA GLU A 159 -3.89 9.91 8.49
C GLU A 159 -5.18 10.46 9.12
N LEU A 160 -6.30 9.73 8.97
CA LEU A 160 -7.61 10.12 9.47
C LEU A 160 -7.64 10.31 11.00
N CYS A 161 -6.93 9.46 11.73
CA CYS A 161 -6.85 9.50 13.20
C CYS A 161 -5.69 10.35 13.72
N GLY A 162 -4.96 11.08 12.86
CA GLY A 162 -3.80 11.89 13.28
C GLY A 162 -2.66 11.09 13.92
N LEU A 163 -2.52 9.81 13.56
CA LEU A 163 -1.52 8.88 14.08
C LEU A 163 -0.22 8.89 13.27
N MET A 164 -0.22 9.55 12.10
CA MET A 164 0.97 9.67 11.27
C MET A 164 2.09 10.47 11.98
N PRO A 165 3.36 10.16 11.68
CA PRO A 165 4.50 10.91 12.20
C PRO A 165 4.42 12.39 11.82
N GLY A 166 4.77 13.26 12.76
CA GLY A 166 4.75 14.72 12.57
C GLY A 166 3.37 15.37 12.64
N CYS A 167 2.28 14.62 12.72
CA CYS A 167 0.94 15.17 12.88
C CYS A 167 0.64 15.48 14.36
N GLU A 168 0.00 16.61 14.64
CA GLU A 168 -0.56 16.91 15.96
C GLU A 168 -1.93 16.25 16.13
N THR A 169 -2.16 15.61 17.28
CA THR A 169 -3.44 14.94 17.59
C THR A 169 -4.43 15.94 18.16
N THR A 170 -5.54 16.15 17.45
CA THR A 170 -6.64 17.04 17.85
C THR A 170 -7.75 16.27 18.57
N SER A 171 -8.69 16.99 19.18
CA SER A 171 -9.91 16.39 19.77
C SER A 171 -10.72 15.59 18.75
N ASP A 172 -10.79 16.07 17.52
CA ASP A 172 -11.58 15.46 16.44
C ASP A 172 -10.98 14.12 16.02
N HIS A 173 -9.65 14.02 16.00
CA HIS A 173 -8.95 12.75 15.79
C HIS A 173 -9.27 11.73 16.89
N LEU A 174 -9.28 12.15 18.17
CA LEU A 174 -9.63 11.26 19.28
C LEU A 174 -11.08 10.78 19.20
N HIS A 175 -12.01 11.68 18.87
CA HIS A 175 -13.41 11.32 18.65
C HIS A 175 -13.55 10.31 17.50
N THR A 176 -12.80 10.50 16.41
CA THR A 176 -12.77 9.58 15.28
C THR A 176 -12.26 8.20 15.68
N VAL A 177 -11.18 8.11 16.47
CA VAL A 177 -10.69 6.83 17.00
C VAL A 177 -11.74 6.11 17.84
N VAL A 178 -12.47 6.84 18.68
CA VAL A 178 -13.54 6.27 19.53
C VAL A 178 -14.68 5.74 18.68
N LEU A 179 -15.18 6.54 17.74
CA LEU A 179 -16.23 6.11 16.79
C LEU A 179 -15.79 4.87 16.01
N LEU A 180 -14.56 4.89 15.49
CA LEU A 180 -14.03 3.78 14.71
C LEU A 180 -13.92 2.51 15.53
N SER A 181 -13.46 2.63 16.77
CA SER A 181 -13.29 1.50 17.69
C SER A 181 -14.64 0.89 18.09
N ALA A 182 -15.66 1.73 18.31
CA ALA A 182 -17.00 1.29 18.65
C ALA A 182 -17.64 0.49 17.51
N GLY A 183 -17.52 0.96 16.26
CA GLY A 183 -18.13 0.28 15.12
C GLY A 183 -17.47 -1.05 14.73
N ILE A 184 -16.23 -1.34 15.17
CA ILE A 184 -15.61 -2.67 15.02
C ILE A 184 -16.39 -3.73 15.82
N GLY A 185 -17.04 -3.34 16.91
CA GLY A 185 -17.79 -4.23 17.80
C GLY A 185 -16.92 -4.99 18.81
N ASP A 186 -17.58 -5.51 19.85
CA ASP A 186 -16.91 -5.97 21.08
C ASP A 186 -16.67 -7.49 21.18
N THR A 187 -17.33 -8.37 20.39
CA THR A 187 -17.23 -9.82 20.66
C THR A 187 -17.48 -10.78 19.48
N PRO A 188 -16.82 -11.96 19.46
CA PRO A 188 -15.53 -12.23 20.11
C PRO A 188 -14.44 -11.41 19.40
N ALA A 189 -13.52 -10.84 20.19
CA ALA A 189 -12.42 -10.07 19.64
C ALA A 189 -11.54 -10.97 18.75
N THR A 190 -11.68 -10.87 17.44
CA THR A 190 -10.78 -11.52 16.50
C THR A 190 -9.36 -10.96 16.69
N ILE A 191 -8.35 -11.71 16.27
CA ILE A 191 -6.96 -11.23 16.27
C ILE A 191 -6.88 -9.94 15.44
N ALA A 192 -7.59 -9.89 14.31
CA ALA A 192 -7.70 -8.72 13.46
C ALA A 192 -8.28 -7.50 14.19
N ALA A 193 -9.40 -7.66 14.91
CA ALA A 193 -10.04 -6.57 15.65
C ALA A 193 -9.16 -6.05 16.79
N THR A 194 -8.49 -6.96 17.50
CA THR A 194 -7.55 -6.61 18.57
C THR A 194 -6.36 -5.84 18.03
N ARG A 195 -5.77 -6.31 16.93
CA ARG A 195 -4.67 -5.64 16.24
C ARG A 195 -5.07 -4.26 15.74
N LEU A 196 -6.25 -4.10 15.16
CA LEU A 196 -6.71 -2.80 14.69
C LEU A 196 -6.92 -1.80 15.85
N ARG A 197 -7.62 -2.22 16.92
CA ARG A 197 -7.79 -1.37 18.11
C ARG A 197 -6.45 -0.99 18.75
N GLN A 198 -5.51 -1.93 18.81
CA GLN A 198 -4.17 -1.64 19.31
C GLN A 198 -3.47 -0.60 18.42
N ALA A 199 -3.51 -0.76 17.10
CA ALA A 199 -2.91 0.20 16.17
C ALA A 199 -3.49 1.61 16.36
N LEU A 200 -4.80 1.73 16.56
CA LEU A 200 -5.48 3.03 16.72
C LEU A 200 -5.27 3.67 18.10
N SER A 201 -4.79 2.91 19.09
CA SER A 201 -4.68 3.38 20.48
C SER A 201 -3.57 4.42 20.71
N SER A 202 -2.50 4.40 19.91
CA SER A 202 -1.38 5.34 20.07
C SER A 202 -0.54 5.44 18.80
N LYS A 203 0.22 6.54 18.66
CA LYS A 203 1.17 6.75 17.56
C LYS A 203 2.25 5.68 17.50
N ASP A 204 2.72 5.20 18.65
CA ASP A 204 3.76 4.17 18.71
C ASP A 204 3.23 2.79 18.30
N ALA A 205 2.02 2.44 18.74
CA ALA A 205 1.38 1.19 18.34
C ALA A 205 1.06 1.19 16.84
N PHE A 206 0.51 2.29 16.33
CA PHE A 206 0.30 2.52 14.90
C PHE A 206 1.60 2.35 14.12
N LYS A 207 2.66 3.08 14.50
CA LYS A 207 3.97 3.02 13.84
C LYS A 207 4.51 1.60 13.78
N LYS A 208 4.50 0.89 14.91
CA LYS A 208 5.00 -0.49 14.98
C LYS A 208 4.27 -1.38 13.97
N GLN A 209 2.95 -1.33 13.98
CA GLN A 209 2.14 -2.21 13.15
C GLN A 209 2.18 -1.82 11.66
N TYR A 210 2.19 -0.53 11.34
CA TYR A 210 2.34 -0.05 9.97
C TYR A 210 3.68 -0.47 9.37
N LEU A 211 4.77 -0.39 10.14
CA LEU A 211 6.09 -0.84 9.70
C LEU A 211 6.16 -2.37 9.56
N GLU A 212 5.58 -3.13 10.51
CA GLU A 212 5.51 -4.60 10.43
C GLU A 212 4.77 -5.07 9.18
N LEU A 213 3.57 -4.55 8.93
CA LEU A 213 2.81 -4.86 7.71
C LEU A 213 3.56 -4.45 6.46
N SER A 214 4.33 -3.35 6.54
CA SER A 214 5.12 -2.91 5.41
C SER A 214 6.25 -3.86 5.08
N GLU A 215 6.97 -4.34 6.09
CA GLU A 215 8.07 -5.29 5.95
C GLU A 215 7.57 -6.64 5.44
N LEU A 216 6.44 -7.14 5.97
CA LEU A 216 5.79 -8.35 5.49
C LEU A 216 5.38 -8.23 4.02
N ALA A 217 4.81 -7.10 3.60
CA ALA A 217 4.48 -6.86 2.19
C ALA A 217 5.74 -6.82 1.30
N ILE A 218 6.79 -6.08 1.70
CA ILE A 218 8.07 -6.00 0.94
C ILE A 218 8.69 -7.38 0.77
N SER A 219 8.85 -8.09 1.88
CA SER A 219 9.51 -9.40 1.90
C SER A 219 8.75 -10.41 1.05
N THR A 220 7.42 -10.45 1.17
CA THR A 220 6.56 -11.35 0.38
C THR A 220 6.63 -11.00 -1.11
N PHE A 221 6.55 -9.71 -1.48
CA PHE A 221 6.69 -9.30 -2.89
C PHE A 221 8.06 -9.62 -3.48
N LYS A 222 9.14 -9.43 -2.71
CA LYS A 222 10.49 -9.81 -3.14
C LYS A 222 10.61 -11.32 -3.31
N HIS A 223 10.06 -12.11 -2.39
CA HIS A 223 10.06 -13.57 -2.45
C HIS A 223 9.39 -14.11 -3.72
N ILE A 224 8.27 -13.52 -4.15
CA ILE A 224 7.56 -13.91 -5.37
C ILE A 224 8.10 -13.23 -6.66
N GLY A 225 9.26 -12.56 -6.57
CA GLY A 225 9.90 -11.88 -7.71
C GLY A 225 9.18 -10.61 -8.19
N ARG A 226 8.18 -10.09 -7.47
CA ARG A 226 7.46 -8.84 -7.78
C ARG A 226 8.15 -7.63 -7.15
N VAL A 227 9.42 -7.45 -7.47
CA VAL A 227 10.31 -6.47 -6.83
C VAL A 227 9.82 -5.02 -7.01
N ARG A 228 9.18 -4.69 -8.14
CA ARG A 228 8.59 -3.36 -8.38
C ARG A 228 7.56 -2.97 -7.31
N CYS A 229 6.66 -3.89 -6.92
CA CYS A 229 5.68 -3.64 -5.87
C CYS A 229 6.36 -3.40 -4.51
N ALA A 230 7.44 -4.15 -4.23
CA ALA A 230 8.24 -3.97 -3.02
C ALA A 230 8.94 -2.60 -2.97
N HIS A 231 9.45 -2.12 -4.11
CA HIS A 231 10.07 -0.80 -4.22
C HIS A 231 9.07 0.35 -4.15
N GLU A 232 7.89 0.21 -4.75
CA GLU A 232 6.81 1.20 -4.62
C GLU A 232 6.42 1.41 -3.15
N ILE A 233 6.25 0.30 -2.43
CA ILE A 233 6.08 0.31 -0.98
C ILE A 233 7.26 0.98 -0.26
N GLY A 234 8.49 0.67 -0.66
CA GLY A 234 9.70 1.26 -0.09
C GLY A 234 9.72 2.77 -0.26
N ARG A 235 9.31 3.27 -1.42
CA ARG A 235 9.14 4.70 -1.70
C ARG A 235 8.13 5.32 -0.74
N ASN A 236 6.98 4.70 -0.51
CA ASN A 236 5.99 5.18 0.46
C ASN A 236 6.54 5.21 1.90
N LEU A 237 7.30 4.17 2.30
CA LEU A 237 8.01 4.14 3.58
C LEU A 237 9.03 5.27 3.70
N SER A 238 9.71 5.65 2.61
CA SER A 238 10.64 6.77 2.66
C SER A 238 9.96 8.06 3.10
N GLY A 239 8.75 8.34 2.61
CA GLY A 239 7.94 9.48 3.05
C GLY A 239 7.61 9.40 4.55
N PHE A 240 7.24 8.21 5.03
CA PHE A 240 6.98 7.96 6.45
C PHE A 240 8.21 8.18 7.33
N TYR A 241 9.38 7.65 6.94
CA TYR A 241 10.65 7.84 7.66
C TYR A 241 11.13 9.30 7.65
N ARG A 242 10.89 10.05 6.56
CA ARG A 242 11.17 11.49 6.55
C ARG A 242 10.35 12.24 7.59
N ARG A 243 9.05 11.94 7.70
CA ARG A 243 8.18 12.55 8.72
C ARG A 243 8.60 12.17 10.15
N LEU A 244 9.21 11.00 10.34
CA LEU A 244 9.84 10.61 11.62
C LEU A 244 11.16 11.33 11.90
N GLY A 245 11.78 11.97 10.91
CA GLY A 245 13.12 12.55 10.99
C GLY A 245 14.25 11.56 10.71
N ASP A 246 13.96 10.28 10.44
CA ASP A 246 14.97 9.29 10.03
C ASP A 246 15.25 9.40 8.52
N LEU A 247 16.02 10.42 8.17
CA LEU A 247 16.39 10.70 6.79
C LEU A 247 17.35 9.65 6.22
N THR A 248 18.09 8.94 7.07
CA THR A 248 19.03 7.89 6.64
C THR A 248 18.25 6.73 6.04
N SER A 249 17.30 6.17 6.78
CA SER A 249 16.44 5.08 6.29
C SER A 249 15.66 5.50 5.05
N ALA A 250 15.10 6.72 5.05
CA ALA A 250 14.39 7.26 3.89
C ALA A 250 15.27 7.29 2.62
N SER A 251 16.52 7.74 2.73
CA SER A 251 17.45 7.79 1.60
C SER A 251 17.78 6.40 1.03
N VAL A 252 17.86 5.37 1.89
CA VAL A 252 18.11 3.98 1.47
C VAL A 252 16.96 3.45 0.64
N PHE A 253 15.71 3.64 1.11
CA PHE A 253 14.53 3.22 0.35
C PHE A 253 14.41 3.93 -1.00
N LEU A 254 14.64 5.24 -1.04
CA LEU A 254 14.61 6.02 -2.29
C LEU A 254 15.69 5.58 -3.27
N ARG A 255 16.91 5.29 -2.79
CA ARG A 255 18.01 4.81 -3.66
C ARG A 255 17.70 3.46 -4.27
N ASN A 256 17.18 2.52 -3.49
CA ASN A 256 16.79 1.19 -3.99
C ASN A 256 15.67 1.30 -5.04
N THR A 257 14.69 2.17 -4.78
CA THR A 257 13.60 2.45 -5.71
C THR A 257 14.11 3.08 -7.01
N LEU A 258 14.98 4.09 -6.90
CA LEU A 258 15.58 4.77 -8.05
C LEU A 258 16.35 3.80 -8.94
N HIS A 259 17.19 2.95 -8.34
CA HIS A 259 17.95 1.94 -9.06
C HIS A 259 17.05 1.02 -9.89
N SER A 260 15.95 0.54 -9.31
CA SER A 260 14.97 -0.29 -10.01
C SER A 260 14.29 0.44 -11.16
N TYR A 261 13.90 1.71 -10.97
CA TYR A 261 13.29 2.49 -12.06
C TYR A 261 14.27 2.77 -13.20
N ASP A 262 15.55 2.99 -12.88
CA ASP A 262 16.60 3.18 -13.90
C ASP A 262 16.84 1.89 -14.69
N GLU A 263 16.95 0.73 -14.03
CA GLU A 263 17.10 -0.57 -14.69
C GLU A 263 15.91 -0.93 -15.59
N ASP A 264 14.70 -0.60 -15.13
CA ASP A 264 13.46 -0.89 -15.85
C ASP A 264 13.11 0.18 -16.91
N GLY A 265 13.86 1.27 -17.01
CA GLY A 265 13.63 2.35 -17.98
C GLY A 265 12.46 3.29 -17.68
N TRP A 266 12.01 3.40 -16.42
CA TRP A 266 10.91 4.30 -16.00
C TRP A 266 11.42 5.71 -15.75
N LEU A 267 11.78 6.41 -16.82
CA LEU A 267 12.51 7.68 -16.78
C LEU A 267 11.79 8.77 -15.95
N SER A 268 10.47 8.91 -16.09
CA SER A 268 9.68 9.90 -15.33
C SER A 268 9.64 9.60 -13.83
N LEU A 269 9.45 8.34 -13.45
CA LEU A 269 9.42 7.92 -12.04
C LEU A 269 10.82 8.02 -11.41
N ALA A 270 11.86 7.67 -12.16
CA ALA A 270 13.24 7.84 -11.74
C ALA A 270 13.58 9.32 -11.51
N ALA A 271 13.18 10.22 -12.42
CA ALA A 271 13.39 11.66 -12.28
C ALA A 271 12.70 12.24 -11.03
N GLN A 272 11.44 11.90 -10.79
CA GLN A 272 10.72 12.31 -9.57
C GLN A 272 11.40 11.76 -8.30
N THR A 273 11.84 10.51 -8.34
CA THR A 273 12.54 9.87 -7.22
C THR A 273 13.90 10.52 -6.94
N ARG A 274 14.64 10.95 -7.99
CA ARG A 274 15.87 11.75 -7.86
C ARG A 274 15.63 13.07 -7.13
N ILE A 275 14.56 13.77 -7.47
CA ILE A 275 14.16 15.02 -6.79
C ILE A 275 13.91 14.76 -5.30
N GLN A 276 13.13 13.72 -4.98
CA GLN A 276 12.88 13.33 -3.58
C GLN A 276 14.19 12.99 -2.85
N LEU A 277 15.08 12.23 -3.49
CA LEU A 277 16.38 11.87 -2.91
C LEU A 277 17.28 13.09 -2.69
N ALA A 278 17.27 14.06 -3.63
CA ALA A 278 17.98 15.32 -3.48
C ALA A 278 17.47 16.12 -2.27
N THR A 279 16.15 16.18 -2.07
CA THR A 279 15.59 16.82 -0.86
C THR A 279 16.05 16.11 0.41
N CYS A 280 16.07 14.77 0.44
CA CYS A 280 16.59 14.02 1.58
C CYS A 280 18.07 14.32 1.87
N TYR A 281 18.93 14.38 0.85
CA TYR A 281 20.36 14.66 1.06
C TYR A 281 20.63 16.08 1.50
N ARG A 282 19.86 17.05 1.01
CA ARG A 282 19.89 18.43 1.50
C ARG A 282 19.52 18.48 2.98
N ASP A 283 18.42 17.83 3.37
CA ASP A 283 17.94 17.82 4.75
C ASP A 283 18.92 17.05 5.68
N LEU A 284 19.62 16.03 5.17
CA LEU A 284 20.72 15.33 5.84
C LEU A 284 22.02 16.15 5.97
N LYS A 285 22.11 17.28 5.27
CA LYS A 285 23.35 18.07 5.10
C LYS A 285 24.51 17.26 4.50
N ASP A 286 24.20 16.26 3.68
CA ASP A 286 25.20 15.50 2.92
C ASP A 286 25.50 16.22 1.59
N CYS A 287 26.34 17.25 1.66
CA CYS A 287 26.64 18.11 0.52
C CYS A 287 27.20 17.33 -0.68
N LYS A 288 28.01 16.29 -0.43
CA LYS A 288 28.61 15.47 -1.49
C LYS A 288 27.54 14.69 -2.26
N ARG A 289 26.65 13.98 -1.57
CA ARG A 289 25.58 13.22 -2.25
C ARG A 289 24.52 14.14 -2.83
N TYR A 290 24.21 15.25 -2.16
CA TYR A 290 23.30 16.26 -2.67
C TYR A 290 23.81 16.86 -3.98
N CYS A 291 25.06 17.32 -4.03
CA CYS A 291 25.68 17.88 -5.24
C CYS A 291 25.66 16.90 -6.42
N LYS A 292 25.99 15.61 -6.18
CA LYS A 292 25.90 14.56 -7.20
C LYS A 292 24.48 14.38 -7.73
N THR A 293 23.50 14.40 -6.83
CA THR A 293 22.09 14.24 -7.23
C THR A 293 21.60 15.45 -8.01
N CYS A 294 22.05 16.67 -7.66
CA CYS A 294 21.77 17.88 -8.41
C CYS A 294 22.32 17.81 -9.84
N ALA A 295 23.55 17.33 -10.03
CA ALA A 295 24.13 17.09 -11.35
C ALA A 295 23.27 16.13 -12.20
N ALA A 296 22.81 15.03 -11.59
CA ALA A 296 21.95 14.05 -12.24
C ALA A 296 20.59 14.63 -12.65
N ILE A 297 19.99 15.44 -11.78
CA ILE A 297 18.72 16.11 -12.07
C ILE A 297 18.87 17.11 -13.22
N ALA A 298 19.91 17.96 -13.18
CA ALA A 298 20.20 18.94 -14.23
C ALA A 298 20.40 18.28 -15.61
N SER A 299 20.89 17.05 -15.63
CA SER A 299 21.19 16.27 -16.83
C SER A 299 20.05 15.38 -17.30
N THR A 300 18.92 15.35 -16.59
CA THR A 300 17.78 14.50 -16.94
C THR A 300 16.91 15.18 -18.01
N PRO A 301 16.84 14.68 -19.26
CA PRO A 301 16.15 15.38 -20.35
C PRO A 301 14.62 15.39 -20.22
N HIS A 302 14.06 14.48 -19.41
CA HIS A 302 12.61 14.35 -19.18
C HIS A 302 12.06 15.35 -18.15
N LEU A 303 12.94 16.12 -17.50
CA LEU A 303 12.55 17.20 -16.61
C LEU A 303 12.47 18.51 -17.38
N ASP A 304 11.61 19.40 -16.92
CA ASP A 304 11.48 20.75 -17.45
C ASP A 304 12.78 21.53 -17.28
N LEU A 305 13.07 22.42 -18.24
CA LEU A 305 14.30 23.21 -18.24
C LEU A 305 14.43 24.06 -16.98
N SER A 306 13.33 24.60 -16.45
CA SER A 306 13.31 25.37 -15.20
C SER A 306 13.84 24.56 -14.02
N THR A 307 13.30 23.36 -13.77
CA THR A 307 13.79 22.47 -12.70
C THR A 307 15.26 22.12 -12.92
N ARG A 308 15.66 21.77 -14.15
CA ARG A 308 17.06 21.42 -14.46
C ARG A 308 18.01 22.58 -14.16
N MET A 309 17.64 23.81 -14.51
CA MET A 309 18.44 25.01 -14.25
C MET A 309 18.57 25.32 -12.75
N ILE A 310 17.50 25.13 -11.97
CA ILE A 310 17.54 25.31 -10.50
C ILE A 310 18.59 24.38 -9.88
N TYR A 311 18.54 23.09 -10.21
CA TYR A 311 19.49 22.12 -9.66
C TYR A 311 20.90 22.28 -10.22
N PHE A 312 21.06 22.79 -11.44
CA PHE A 312 22.36 23.14 -11.99
C PHE A 312 23.02 24.28 -11.21
N GLU A 313 22.28 25.33 -10.89
CA GLU A 313 22.80 26.46 -10.12
C GLU A 313 23.14 26.07 -8.67
N GLU A 314 22.27 25.28 -8.03
CA GLU A 314 22.56 24.71 -6.69
C GLU A 314 23.82 23.84 -6.70
N MET A 315 24.03 23.01 -7.73
CA MET A 315 25.26 22.23 -7.88
C MET A 315 26.49 23.14 -7.99
N ARG A 316 26.45 24.18 -8.82
CA ARG A 316 27.56 25.13 -8.99
C ARG A 316 27.90 25.83 -7.68
N ARG A 317 26.88 26.34 -6.99
CA ARG A 317 27.03 26.97 -5.69
C ARG A 317 27.74 26.05 -4.68
N LEU A 318 27.31 24.79 -4.57
CA LEU A 318 27.91 23.82 -3.64
C LEU A 318 29.40 23.55 -3.95
N LEU A 319 29.75 23.45 -5.24
CA LEU A 319 31.13 23.24 -5.67
C LEU A 319 32.01 24.45 -5.34
N GLU A 320 31.50 25.67 -5.52
CA GLU A 320 32.20 26.91 -5.19
C GLU A 320 32.38 27.11 -3.67
N GLU A 321 31.36 26.75 -2.88
CA GLU A 321 31.39 26.86 -1.41
C GLU A 321 32.34 25.85 -0.77
N HIS A 322 32.34 24.60 -1.22
CA HIS A 322 33.02 23.51 -0.49
C HIS A 322 34.47 23.27 -0.93
N LYS A 323 34.84 23.61 -2.19
CA LYS A 323 36.20 23.42 -2.77
C LYS A 323 36.94 22.20 -2.20
N SER A 324 36.29 21.04 -2.25
CA SER A 324 36.71 19.87 -1.47
C SER A 324 38.07 19.33 -1.92
N GLU A 325 38.94 18.98 -0.96
CA GLU A 325 40.17 18.22 -1.19
C GLU A 325 40.06 16.83 -0.54
N PRO A 326 40.13 15.71 -1.30
CA PRO A 326 40.17 15.62 -2.76
C PRO A 326 38.85 16.04 -3.43
N PRO A 327 38.88 16.40 -4.73
CA PRO A 327 37.69 16.81 -5.47
C PRO A 327 36.63 15.69 -5.49
N TRP A 328 35.36 16.08 -5.45
CA TRP A 328 34.27 15.12 -5.56
C TRP A 328 34.24 14.48 -6.95
N THR A 329 34.29 13.15 -6.99
CA THR A 329 34.23 12.36 -8.22
C THR A 329 32.82 11.77 -8.44
N CYS A 330 32.35 11.73 -9.68
CA CYS A 330 31.10 11.07 -10.09
C CYS A 330 31.30 10.33 -11.43
N ARG A 331 30.38 9.42 -11.79
CA ARG A 331 30.43 8.79 -13.12
C ARG A 331 29.96 9.81 -14.16
N LEU A 332 30.57 9.80 -15.34
CA LEU A 332 30.22 10.74 -16.41
C LEU A 332 28.72 10.70 -16.73
N GLY A 333 28.14 9.51 -16.86
CA GLY A 333 26.71 9.32 -17.14
C GLY A 333 25.77 9.76 -16.02
N ASP A 334 26.28 10.03 -14.81
CA ASP A 334 25.46 10.56 -13.71
C ASP A 334 25.24 12.07 -13.84
N GLY A 335 25.98 12.78 -14.70
CA GLY A 335 25.95 14.25 -14.77
C GLY A 335 26.09 14.84 -16.17
N PHE A 336 26.16 14.01 -17.21
CA PHE A 336 26.24 14.45 -18.59
C PHE A 336 25.55 13.42 -19.50
N SER A 337 24.72 13.90 -20.43
CA SER A 337 24.32 13.11 -21.59
C SER A 337 25.37 13.28 -22.68
N MET A 338 25.83 12.17 -23.23
CA MET A 338 26.77 12.19 -24.34
C MET A 338 25.97 12.28 -25.63
N ASP A 339 25.85 13.48 -26.19
CA ASP A 339 25.01 13.73 -27.36
C ASP A 339 25.69 13.28 -28.66
N SER A 340 27.02 13.43 -28.77
CA SER A 340 27.83 12.96 -29.90
C SER A 340 29.27 12.70 -29.48
N VAL A 341 29.91 11.69 -30.07
CA VAL A 341 31.34 11.41 -29.90
C VAL A 341 31.99 11.33 -31.27
N GLU A 342 33.02 12.14 -31.48
CA GLU A 342 33.92 12.02 -32.64
C GLU A 342 35.25 11.42 -32.15
N VAL A 343 35.62 10.26 -32.68
CA VAL A 343 36.91 9.63 -32.40
C VAL A 343 37.85 9.91 -33.55
N LYS A 344 38.87 10.74 -33.33
CA LYS A 344 39.97 10.92 -34.29
C LYS A 344 41.10 9.98 -33.93
N VAL A 345 41.36 9.00 -34.80
CA VAL A 345 42.57 8.18 -34.72
C VAL A 345 43.70 9.04 -35.26
N LEU A 346 44.66 9.37 -34.40
CA LEU A 346 45.90 9.99 -34.83
C LEU A 346 46.76 8.87 -35.44
N GLU A 347 46.83 8.83 -36.78
CA GLU A 347 47.88 8.07 -37.45
C GLU A 347 49.21 8.71 -37.07
N THR A 348 49.96 8.07 -36.18
CA THR A 348 51.39 8.34 -36.06
C THR A 348 52.00 7.90 -37.38
N GLU A 349 52.44 8.87 -38.19
CA GLU A 349 53.36 8.61 -39.28
C GLU A 349 54.59 7.93 -38.66
N ASP A 350 54.64 6.60 -38.74
CA ASP A 350 55.88 5.87 -38.58
C ASP A 350 56.78 6.35 -39.72
N SER A 351 57.67 7.30 -39.41
CA SER A 351 58.77 7.70 -40.25
C SER A 351 59.67 6.49 -40.47
N VAL A 352 59.40 5.76 -41.54
CA VAL A 352 60.32 4.78 -42.11
C VAL A 352 61.44 5.59 -42.77
N GLU A 353 62.57 5.72 -42.08
CA GLU A 353 63.88 5.97 -42.72
C GLU A 353 64.43 4.66 -43.30
#